data_AF-A0A7M7NZV1-F1
#
_entry.id   AF-A0A7M7NZV1-F1
#
_cell.length_a   1.000
_cell.length_b   1.000
_cell.length_c   1.000
_cell.angle_alpha   90.00
_cell.angle_beta   90.00
_cell.angle_gamma   90.00
#
_symmetry.space_group_name_H-M   'P 1'
#
loop_
_entity.id
_entity.type
_entity.pdbx_description
1 polymer ?
#
loop_
_entity_poly.entity_id
_entity_poly.type
_entity_poly.pdbx_seq_one_letter_code
_entity_poly.pdbx_strand_id
1 'polypeptide(L)'
;MSALKRSPRNVRSPRSTAAMVKHLPSAVAALLQSGKGPAKLTNVDSPDGVKAMPLADWLWDKSRVQAQAALDTDFIQGIKSGLLDPTNYGGYTVQDAVYCHNATDYYGIAECRATDEDLKEFIAARVKSYASGDDPVIGPSPHLFL
;
A
#
# COMPACT_ATOMS: atom_id res chain seq x y z
N MET A 1 5.01 -43.07 -7.51
CA MET A 1 5.85 -42.28 -6.58
C MET A 1 5.64 -40.81 -6.91
N SER A 2 4.77 -40.12 -6.15
CA SER A 2 4.38 -38.73 -6.45
C SER A 2 5.34 -37.75 -5.77
N ALA A 3 5.96 -36.89 -6.56
CA ALA A 3 6.87 -35.86 -6.07
C ALA A 3 6.09 -34.74 -5.36
N LEU A 4 6.26 -34.64 -4.04
CA LEU A 4 5.82 -33.53 -3.21
C LEU A 4 6.42 -32.22 -3.75
N LYS A 5 5.63 -31.44 -4.49
CA LYS A 5 5.97 -30.04 -4.81
C LYS A 5 5.86 -29.22 -3.54
N ARG A 6 7.00 -28.85 -2.96
CA ARG A 6 7.09 -27.89 -1.86
C ARG A 6 6.52 -26.53 -2.31
N SER A 7 5.59 -26.00 -1.53
CA SER A 7 5.06 -24.64 -1.67
C SER A 7 6.21 -23.61 -1.61
N PRO A 8 6.23 -22.58 -2.49
CA PRO A 8 7.25 -21.55 -2.42
C PRO A 8 7.13 -20.80 -1.09
N ARG A 9 8.26 -20.67 -0.40
CA ARG A 9 8.42 -19.95 0.88
C ARG A 9 7.73 -18.58 0.85
N ASN A 10 7.02 -18.27 1.94
CA ASN A 10 6.48 -16.95 2.29
C ASN A 10 7.27 -15.80 1.66
N VAL A 11 6.57 -15.02 0.84
CA VAL A 11 7.07 -13.76 0.28
C VAL A 11 7.34 -12.82 1.45
N ARG A 12 8.61 -12.72 1.86
CA ARG A 12 9.05 -11.70 2.82
C ARG A 12 8.74 -10.33 2.21
N SER A 13 8.01 -9.50 2.96
CA SER A 13 7.78 -8.11 2.57
C SER A 13 9.13 -7.41 2.33
N PRO A 14 9.25 -6.55 1.29
CA PRO A 14 10.48 -5.81 1.03
C PRO A 14 10.73 -4.77 2.13
N ARG A 15 11.38 -5.20 3.22
CA ARG A 15 11.61 -4.36 4.41
C ARG A 15 12.77 -3.37 4.25
N SER A 16 13.08 -2.91 3.04
CA SER A 16 14.15 -1.94 2.80
C SER A 16 13.71 -0.87 1.80
N THR A 17 13.40 0.31 2.33
CA THR A 17 13.16 1.56 1.59
C THR A 17 14.28 1.88 0.60
N ALA A 18 15.53 1.49 0.91
CA ALA A 18 16.68 1.71 0.02
C ALA A 18 16.62 0.88 -1.28
N ALA A 19 15.98 -0.29 -1.28
CA ALA A 19 15.82 -1.11 -2.47
C ALA A 19 14.73 -0.57 -3.42
N MET A 20 13.67 0.05 -2.88
CA MET A 20 12.63 0.68 -3.70
C MET A 20 13.15 1.89 -4.50
N VAL A 21 14.06 2.67 -3.91
CA VAL A 21 14.64 3.84 -4.58
C VAL A 21 15.45 3.46 -5.84
N LYS A 22 16.07 2.28 -5.85
CA LYS A 22 16.83 1.77 -7.02
C LYS A 22 15.97 1.45 -8.24
N HIS A 23 14.68 1.22 -8.04
CA HIS A 23 13.74 0.88 -9.13
C HIS A 23 12.82 2.04 -9.52
N LEU A 24 12.95 3.19 -8.86
CA LEU A 24 12.25 4.39 -9.27
C LEU A 24 12.89 4.93 -10.56
N PRO A 25 12.08 5.31 -11.57
CA PRO A 25 12.57 6.01 -12.74
C PRO A 25 13.40 7.22 -12.31
N SER A 26 14.53 7.46 -12.99
CA SER A 26 15.47 8.54 -12.65
C SER A 26 14.81 9.92 -12.51
N ALA A 27 13.70 10.16 -13.22
CA ALA A 27 12.88 11.36 -13.09
C ALA A 27 12.31 11.52 -11.67
N VAL A 28 11.79 10.46 -11.06
CA VAL A 28 11.22 10.49 -9.70
C VAL A 28 12.32 10.69 -8.67
N ALA A 29 13.48 10.05 -8.85
CA ALA A 29 14.63 10.22 -7.96
C ALA A 29 15.19 11.67 -8.00
N ALA A 30 15.26 12.28 -9.18
CA ALA A 30 15.72 13.67 -9.34
C ALA A 30 14.73 14.69 -8.73
N LEU A 31 13.43 14.44 -8.88
CA LEU A 31 12.37 15.29 -8.28
C LEU A 31 12.39 15.27 -6.74
N LEU A 32 12.71 14.13 -6.14
CA LEU A 32 12.86 14.00 -4.68
C LEU A 32 14.13 14.69 -4.13
N GLN A 33 15.14 14.97 -4.96
CA GLN A 33 16.42 15.56 -4.54
C GLN A 33 16.46 17.09 -4.58
N SER A 34 15.51 17.76 -5.26
CA SER A 34 15.54 19.22 -5.37
C SER A 34 15.08 19.87 -4.06
N GLY A 35 15.99 20.52 -3.34
CA GLY A 35 15.78 21.17 -2.04
C GLY A 35 14.87 22.41 -2.02
N LYS A 36 13.92 22.51 -2.95
CA LYS A 36 12.83 23.49 -2.94
C LYS A 36 11.59 22.68 -2.58
N GLY A 37 10.98 22.92 -1.42
CA GLY A 37 9.82 22.17 -0.94
C GLY A 37 8.85 21.92 -2.09
N PRO A 38 8.45 20.65 -2.33
CA PRO A 38 7.93 20.26 -3.63
C PRO A 38 6.71 21.11 -3.92
N ALA A 39 6.73 21.86 -5.03
CA ALA A 39 5.51 22.38 -5.62
C ALA A 39 4.52 21.21 -5.66
N LYS A 40 3.32 21.38 -5.07
CA LYS A 40 2.33 20.30 -4.93
C LYS A 40 2.15 19.66 -6.30
N LEU A 41 2.82 18.51 -6.51
CA LEU A 41 2.94 17.91 -7.83
C LEU A 41 1.67 17.13 -8.08
N THR A 42 0.62 17.85 -8.45
CA THR A 42 -0.71 17.28 -8.65
C THR A 42 -0.87 16.68 -10.04
N ASN A 43 -0.03 17.09 -11.00
CA ASN A 43 -0.05 16.62 -12.37
C ASN A 43 1.35 16.29 -12.89
N VAL A 44 1.40 15.37 -13.85
CA VAL A 44 2.60 14.94 -14.58
C VAL A 44 2.31 15.04 -16.08
N ASP A 45 3.33 15.39 -16.86
CA ASP A 45 3.22 15.36 -18.32
C ASP A 45 3.05 13.93 -18.81
N SER A 46 2.04 13.71 -19.66
CA SER A 46 1.80 12.41 -20.27
C SER A 46 3.05 11.93 -21.04
N PRO A 47 3.36 10.61 -21.07
CA PRO A 47 4.44 10.05 -21.87
C PRO A 47 4.41 10.47 -23.35
N ASP A 48 3.21 10.78 -23.87
CA ASP A 48 3.00 11.19 -25.26
C ASP A 48 3.09 12.72 -25.45
N GLY A 49 3.30 13.49 -24.37
CA GLY A 49 3.42 14.95 -24.39
C GLY A 49 2.12 15.71 -24.68
N VAL A 50 1.00 15.01 -24.87
CA VAL A 50 -0.25 15.61 -25.39
C VAL A 50 -1.13 16.24 -24.28
N LYS A 51 -1.01 15.82 -23.01
CA LYS A 51 -1.86 16.34 -21.92
C LYS A 51 -1.25 16.09 -20.53
N ALA A 52 -1.36 17.06 -19.62
CA ALA A 52 -1.08 16.85 -18.21
C ALA A 52 -2.15 15.92 -17.58
N MET A 53 -1.71 14.92 -16.83
CA MET A 53 -2.60 13.98 -16.11
C MET A 53 -2.34 14.04 -14.61
N PRO A 54 -3.33 13.75 -13.76
CA PRO A 54 -3.14 13.69 -12.32
C PRO A 54 -2.02 12.70 -11.94
N LEU A 55 -1.17 13.07 -10.97
CA LEU A 55 -0.07 12.23 -10.50
C LEU A 55 -0.58 10.86 -10.02
N ALA A 56 -1.74 10.82 -9.36
CA ALA A 56 -2.36 9.58 -8.91
C ALA A 56 -2.71 8.63 -10.07
N ASP A 57 -3.29 9.16 -11.15
CA ASP A 57 -3.64 8.38 -12.35
C ASP A 57 -2.38 7.85 -13.02
N TRP A 58 -1.34 8.69 -13.13
CA TRP A 58 -0.06 8.26 -13.68
C TRP A 58 0.58 7.13 -12.84
N LEU A 59 0.59 7.25 -11.52
CA LEU A 59 1.13 6.22 -10.61
C LEU A 59 0.33 4.92 -10.70
N TRP A 60 -0.99 5.01 -10.82
CA TRP A 60 -1.86 3.86 -11.05
C TRP A 60 -1.52 3.17 -12.36
N ASP A 61 -1.46 3.91 -13.47
CA ASP A 61 -1.15 3.37 -14.79
C ASP A 61 0.21 2.66 -14.82
N LYS A 62 1.21 3.22 -14.15
CA LYS A 62 2.55 2.61 -14.05
C LYS A 62 2.60 1.37 -13.16
N SER A 63 1.62 1.15 -12.28
CA SER A 63 1.56 -0.01 -11.39
C SER A 63 0.52 -1.07 -11.80
N ARG A 64 -0.13 -0.90 -12.95
CA ARG A 64 -1.18 -1.83 -13.44
C ARG A 64 -0.71 -3.27 -13.58
N VAL A 65 0.55 -3.51 -13.97
CA VAL A 65 1.09 -4.88 -14.10
C VAL A 65 1.13 -5.58 -12.75
N GLN A 66 1.57 -4.87 -11.70
CA GLN A 66 1.61 -5.37 -10.33
C GLN A 66 0.20 -5.54 -9.76
N ALA A 67 -0.71 -4.60 -10.04
CA ALA A 67 -2.11 -4.71 -9.65
C ALA A 67 -2.77 -5.95 -10.27
N GLN A 68 -2.55 -6.19 -11.57
CA GLN A 68 -3.06 -7.39 -12.25
C GLN A 68 -2.44 -8.66 -11.68
N ALA A 69 -1.12 -8.68 -11.46
CA ALA A 69 -0.45 -9.82 -10.85
C ALA A 69 -0.97 -10.13 -9.43
N ALA A 70 -1.32 -9.10 -8.65
CA ALA A 70 -1.95 -9.27 -7.34
C ALA A 70 -3.36 -9.88 -7.45
N LEU A 71 -4.17 -9.42 -8.42
CA LEU A 71 -5.49 -9.99 -8.69
C LEU A 71 -5.40 -11.45 -9.13
N ASP A 72 -4.37 -11.82 -9.88
CA ASP A 72 -4.17 -13.18 -10.42
C ASP A 72 -3.57 -14.16 -9.40
N THR A 73 -3.33 -13.73 -8.16
CA THR A 73 -2.82 -14.63 -7.10
C THR A 73 -3.84 -15.70 -6.72
N ASP A 74 -3.33 -16.87 -6.33
CA ASP A 74 -4.15 -17.98 -5.81
C ASP A 74 -5.04 -17.56 -4.64
N PHE A 75 -4.58 -16.59 -3.84
CA PHE A 75 -5.36 -16.03 -2.74
C PHE A 75 -6.62 -15.32 -3.24
N ILE A 76 -6.48 -14.34 -4.14
CA ILE A 76 -7.61 -13.56 -4.67
C ILE A 76 -8.53 -14.44 -5.54
N GLN A 77 -7.96 -15.33 -6.36
CA GLN A 77 -8.76 -16.27 -7.15
C GLN A 77 -9.47 -17.31 -6.26
N GLY A 78 -8.85 -17.72 -5.15
CA GLY A 78 -9.46 -18.55 -4.12
C GLY A 78 -10.64 -17.87 -3.44
N ILE A 79 -10.52 -16.58 -3.08
CA ILE A 79 -11.63 -15.78 -2.56
C ILE A 79 -12.76 -15.71 -3.59
N LYS A 80 -12.44 -15.34 -4.83
CA LYS A 80 -13.42 -15.20 -5.92
C LYS A 80 -14.21 -16.48 -6.17
N SER A 81 -13.56 -17.63 -6.09
CA SER A 81 -14.20 -18.95 -6.29
C SER A 81 -14.88 -19.51 -5.04
N GLY A 82 -14.65 -18.93 -3.87
CA GLY A 82 -15.12 -19.47 -2.59
C GLY A 82 -14.39 -20.74 -2.14
N LEU A 83 -13.26 -21.08 -2.76
CA LEU A 83 -12.50 -22.31 -2.53
C LEU A 83 -11.13 -22.04 -1.89
N LEU A 84 -10.91 -20.84 -1.35
CA LEU A 84 -9.69 -20.52 -0.62
C LEU A 84 -9.52 -21.44 0.60
N ASP A 85 -8.34 -22.03 0.75
CA ASP A 85 -7.97 -22.81 1.94
C ASP A 85 -8.15 -21.93 3.21
N PRO A 86 -8.99 -22.35 4.18
CA PRO A 86 -9.19 -21.62 5.42
C PRO A 86 -7.89 -21.34 6.20
N THR A 87 -6.88 -22.20 6.07
CA THR A 87 -5.56 -22.00 6.67
C THR A 87 -4.86 -20.79 6.07
N ASN A 88 -4.93 -20.65 4.74
CA ASN A 88 -4.38 -19.49 4.05
C ASN A 88 -5.17 -18.23 4.39
N TYR A 89 -6.50 -18.31 4.37
CA TYR A 89 -7.36 -17.20 4.77
C TYR A 89 -7.00 -16.69 6.17
N GLY A 90 -7.00 -17.57 7.18
CA GLY A 90 -6.66 -17.20 8.55
C GLY A 90 -5.23 -16.67 8.69
N GLY A 91 -4.26 -17.26 7.99
CA GLY A 91 -2.88 -16.80 7.99
C GLY A 91 -2.71 -15.39 7.44
N TYR A 92 -3.46 -15.02 6.40
CA TYR A 92 -3.48 -13.65 5.88
C TYR A 92 -4.27 -12.71 6.78
N THR A 93 -5.38 -13.13 7.37
CA THR A 93 -6.14 -12.33 8.33
C THR A 93 -5.29 -11.91 9.55
N VAL A 94 -4.48 -12.82 10.11
CA VAL A 94 -3.58 -12.49 11.22
C VAL A 94 -2.50 -11.49 10.79
N GLN A 95 -1.97 -11.62 9.57
CA GLN A 95 -1.01 -10.67 9.03
C GLN A 95 -1.62 -9.29 8.79
N ASP A 96 -2.84 -9.24 8.26
CA ASP A 96 -3.59 -8.01 8.05
C ASP A 96 -3.92 -7.31 9.37
N ALA A 97 -4.24 -8.06 10.42
CA ALA A 97 -4.43 -7.50 11.76
C ALA A 97 -3.17 -6.78 12.27
N VAL A 98 -1.98 -7.39 12.09
CA VAL A 98 -0.70 -6.76 12.46
C VAL A 98 -0.39 -5.55 11.57
N TYR A 99 -0.67 -5.63 10.26
CA TYR A 99 -0.50 -4.51 9.33
C TYR A 99 -1.38 -3.31 9.74
N CYS A 100 -2.66 -3.55 9.99
CA CYS A 100 -3.61 -2.52 10.41
C CYS A 100 -3.27 -1.96 11.79
N HIS A 101 -2.83 -2.80 12.74
CA HIS A 101 -2.38 -2.34 14.06
C HIS A 101 -1.22 -1.34 13.94
N ASN A 102 -0.24 -1.63 13.08
CA ASN A 102 0.92 -0.77 12.89
C ASN A 102 0.61 0.50 12.06
N ALA A 103 -0.53 0.56 11.37
CA ALA A 103 -0.86 1.67 10.48
C ALA A 103 -0.97 3.00 11.24
N THR A 104 -1.54 2.99 12.45
CA THR A 104 -1.64 4.18 13.32
C THR A 104 -0.27 4.77 13.62
N ASP A 105 0.72 3.93 13.93
CA ASP A 105 2.09 4.38 14.19
C ASP A 105 2.73 5.00 12.94
N TYR A 106 2.48 4.43 11.76
CA TYR A 106 3.00 4.96 10.50
C TYR A 106 2.39 6.33 10.16
N TYR A 107 1.09 6.50 10.37
CA TYR A 107 0.45 7.80 10.20
C TYR A 107 0.94 8.81 11.24
N GLY A 108 1.16 8.41 12.50
CA GLY A 108 1.75 9.27 13.52
C GLY A 108 3.16 9.76 13.15
N ILE A 109 4.01 8.87 12.62
CA ILE A 109 5.34 9.26 12.11
C ILE A 109 5.21 10.24 10.93
N ALA A 110 4.24 10.03 10.04
CA ALA A 110 4.00 10.91 8.91
C ALA A 110 3.51 12.30 9.36
N GLU A 111 2.61 12.35 10.35
CA GLU A 111 2.10 13.59 10.96
C GLU A 111 3.24 14.41 11.57
N CYS A 112 4.12 13.78 12.35
CA CYS A 112 5.27 14.45 12.96
C CYS A 112 6.26 15.03 11.93
N ARG A 113 6.24 14.52 10.70
CA ARG A 113 7.15 14.96 9.61
C ARG A 113 6.48 15.90 8.62
N ALA A 114 5.16 16.04 8.65
CA ALA A 114 4.43 16.92 7.76
C ALA A 114 4.70 18.39 8.14
N THR A 115 5.09 19.18 7.15
CA THR A 115 5.29 20.64 7.28
C THR A 115 4.15 21.45 6.68
N ASP A 116 3.27 20.81 5.90
CA ASP A 116 2.07 21.39 5.30
C ASP A 116 0.88 21.11 6.22
N GLU A 117 0.16 22.16 6.61
CA GLU A 117 -0.93 22.04 7.61
C GLU A 117 -2.13 21.25 7.07
N ASP A 118 -2.49 21.41 5.79
CA ASP A 118 -3.59 20.63 5.18
C ASP A 118 -3.27 19.12 5.21
N LEU A 119 -2.02 18.76 4.86
CA LEU A 119 -1.56 17.37 4.93
C LEU A 119 -1.56 16.84 6.36
N LYS A 120 -1.17 17.67 7.33
CA LYS A 120 -1.16 17.28 8.74
C LYS A 120 -2.57 17.03 9.26
N GLU A 121 -3.53 17.90 8.94
CA GLU A 121 -4.94 17.72 9.30
C GLU A 121 -5.52 16.46 8.65
N PHE A 122 -5.22 16.22 7.37
CA PHE A 122 -5.61 15.00 6.67
C PHE A 122 -5.07 13.74 7.36
N ILE A 123 -3.77 13.72 7.73
CA ILE A 123 -3.15 12.58 8.41
C ILE A 123 -3.76 12.39 9.82
N ALA A 124 -3.97 13.47 10.58
CA ALA A 124 -4.58 13.40 11.91
C ALA A 124 -6.01 12.83 11.86
N ALA A 125 -6.79 13.19 10.84
CA ALA A 125 -8.11 12.61 10.60
C ALA A 125 -8.02 11.10 10.31
N ARG A 126 -7.01 10.64 9.56
CA ARG A 126 -6.76 9.20 9.34
C ARG A 126 -6.38 8.49 10.64
N VAL A 127 -5.45 9.02 11.44
CA VAL A 127 -5.08 8.46 12.76
C VAL A 127 -6.32 8.27 13.64
N LYS A 128 -7.19 9.28 13.71
CA LYS A 128 -8.43 9.23 14.48
C LYS A 128 -9.36 8.12 13.98
N SER A 129 -9.51 7.96 12.67
CA SER A 129 -10.34 6.93 12.06
C SER A 129 -9.87 5.50 12.40
N TYR A 130 -8.56 5.27 12.46
CA TYR A 130 -7.99 3.98 12.88
C TYR A 130 -8.17 3.73 14.38
N ALA A 131 -8.07 4.78 15.20
CA ALA A 131 -8.20 4.67 16.65
C ALA A 131 -9.66 4.46 17.11
N SER A 132 -10.65 5.00 16.40
CA SER A 132 -12.07 4.84 16.74
C SER A 132 -12.72 3.59 16.16
N GLY A 133 -12.08 2.92 15.20
CA GLY A 133 -12.66 1.77 14.49
C GLY A 133 -13.75 2.16 13.48
N ASP A 134 -13.89 3.46 13.16
CA ASP A 134 -14.88 3.99 12.21
C ASP A 134 -14.35 4.04 10.77
N ASP A 135 -13.16 3.48 10.48
CA ASP A 135 -12.63 3.45 9.12
C ASP A 135 -13.50 2.53 8.23
N PRO A 136 -14.12 3.04 7.14
CA PRO A 136 -14.93 2.25 6.23
C PRO A 136 -14.16 1.12 5.52
N VAL A 137 -12.82 1.14 5.59
CA VAL A 137 -11.94 0.11 5.03
C VAL A 137 -11.64 -1.00 6.03
N ILE A 138 -11.68 -0.73 7.33
CA ILE A 138 -11.27 -1.68 8.39
C ILE A 138 -12.48 -2.36 9.03
N GLY A 139 -13.67 -1.75 8.89
CA GLY A 139 -14.86 -2.19 9.61
C GLY A 139 -14.71 -2.00 11.12
N PRO A 140 -15.80 -2.15 11.88
CA PRO A 140 -15.73 -2.05 13.34
C PRO A 140 -14.73 -3.08 13.84
N SER A 141 -13.75 -2.63 14.63
CA SER A 141 -12.85 -3.50 15.37
C SER A 141 -13.65 -4.62 16.02
N PRO A 142 -13.41 -5.90 15.71
CA PRO A 142 -14.06 -6.98 16.43
C PRO A 142 -13.49 -6.95 17.85
N HIS A 143 -14.26 -6.38 18.78
CA HIS A 143 -14.21 -6.77 20.18
C HIS A 143 -14.62 -8.25 20.26
N LEU A 144 -13.78 -9.17 19.81
CA LEU A 144 -13.99 -10.62 19.90
C LEU A 144 -12.75 -11.35 19.37
N PHE A 145 -11.77 -11.56 20.25
CA PHE A 145 -11.01 -12.80 20.40
C PHE A 145 -10.29 -12.75 21.77
N LEU A 146 -11.10 -12.76 22.83
CA LEU A 146 -10.78 -13.35 24.13
C LEU A 146 -12.02 -14.12 24.59
#